data_AF-A0A7X4KX96-F1
#
_entry.id   AF-A0A7X4KX96-F1
#
_cell.length_a   1.000
_cell.length_b   1.000
_cell.length_c   1.000
_cell.angle_alpha   90.00
_cell.angle_beta   90.00
_cell.angle_gamma   90.00
#
_symmetry.space_group_name_H-M   'P 1'
#
loop_
_entity.id
_entity.type
_entity.pdbx_description
1 polymer ?
#
loop_
_entity_poly.entity_id
_entity_poly.type
_entity_poly.pdbx_seq_one_letter_code
_entity_poly.pdbx_strand_id
1 'polypeptide(L)' 'MTPKPMTRQIRSRLAGLKLPQHTLAAMLGVSQTKLNLILNGHRKAPSGFEAEAGAALDRLERAEAAAAEARARVLGDAA' A
#
# COMPACT_ATOMS: atom_id res chain seq x y z
N MET A 1 -14.98 14.12 11.69
CA MET A 1 -15.18 12.87 10.92
C MET A 1 -13.98 11.96 11.19
N THR A 2 -14.17 10.87 11.92
CA THR A 2 -13.10 9.90 12.23
C THR A 2 -12.79 9.06 10.98
N PRO A 3 -11.52 8.83 10.63
CA PRO A 3 -11.17 7.94 9.52
C PRO A 3 -11.71 6.54 9.82
N LYS A 4 -12.35 5.92 8.82
CA LYS A 4 -12.86 4.55 8.94
C LYS A 4 -11.72 3.59 9.34
N PRO A 5 -11.98 2.54 10.13
CA PRO A 5 -10.94 1.62 10.61
C PRO A 5 -10.06 1.08 9.47
N MET A 6 -10.64 0.84 8.29
CA MET A 6 -9.88 0.37 7.13
C MET A 6 -8.96 1.43 6.51
N THR A 7 -9.34 2.71 6.47
CA THR A 7 -8.46 3.74 5.89
C THR A 7 -7.24 3.98 6.78
N ARG A 8 -7.42 3.82 8.10
CA ARG A 8 -6.32 3.78 9.07
C ARG A 8 -5.42 2.57 8.84
N GLN A 9 -5.98 1.39 8.58
CA GLN A 9 -5.22 0.17 8.27
C GLN A 9 -4.38 0.33 7.00
N ILE A 10 -4.96 0.84 5.90
CA ILE A 10 -4.23 1.08 4.64
C ILE A 10 -3.04 2.04 4.87
N ARG A 11 -3.27 3.16 5.57
CA ARG A 11 -2.20 4.11 5.89
C ARG A 11 -1.12 3.51 6.78
N SER A 12 -1.52 2.74 7.80
CA SER A 12 -0.58 2.05 8.69
C SER A 12 0.30 1.05 7.95
N ARG A 13 -0.29 0.28 7.02
CA ARG A 13 0.45 -0.69 6.20
C ARG A 13 1.42 0.00 5.26
N LEU A 14 0.98 1.06 4.56
CA LEU A 14 1.88 1.86 3.72
C LEU A 14 3.05 2.46 4.51
N ALA A 15 2.78 2.98 5.71
CA ALA A 15 3.81 3.49 6.60
C ALA A 15 4.79 2.39 7.04
N GLY A 16 4.29 1.20 7.38
CA GLY A 16 5.13 0.04 7.74
C GLY A 16 6.05 -0.40 6.61
N LEU A 17 5.56 -0.36 5.37
CA LEU A 17 6.34 -0.66 4.17
C LEU A 17 7.23 0.52 3.71
N LYS A 18 7.14 1.69 4.37
CA LYS A 18 7.77 2.94 3.93
C LYS A 18 7.44 3.31 2.48
N LEU A 19 6.27 2.90 2.01
CA LEU A 19 5.81 3.14 0.64
C LEU A 19 4.94 4.40 0.58
N PRO A 20 5.13 5.24 -0.44
CA PRO A 20 4.30 6.42 -0.60
C PRO A 20 2.92 6.04 -1.12
N GLN A 21 1.92 6.85 -0.77
CA GLN A 21 0.52 6.61 -1.16
C GLN A 21 0.33 6.51 -2.69
N HIS A 22 1.16 7.21 -3.48
CA HIS A 22 1.07 7.16 -4.93
C HIS A 22 1.39 5.76 -5.50
N THR A 23 2.21 4.96 -4.81
CA THR A 23 2.50 3.58 -5.22
C THR A 23 1.25 2.72 -5.17
N LEU A 24 0.47 2.83 -4.09
CA LEU A 24 -0.82 2.15 -3.99
C LEU A 24 -1.82 2.70 -5.00
N ALA A 25 -1.83 4.01 -5.24
CA ALA A 25 -2.71 4.61 -6.25
C ALA A 25 -2.45 4.04 -7.65
N ALA A 26 -1.17 3.92 -8.04
CA ALA A 26 -0.76 3.33 -9.31
C ALA A 26 -1.19 1.85 -9.42
N MET A 27 -0.99 1.05 -8.37
CA MET A 27 -1.43 -0.35 -8.31
C MET A 27 -2.95 -0.51 -8.49
N LEU A 28 -3.72 0.45 -7.98
CA LEU A 28 -5.17 0.47 -8.05
C LEU A 28 -5.69 1.16 -9.32
N GLY A 29 -4.82 1.61 -10.23
CA GLY A 29 -5.22 2.32 -11.45
C GLY A 29 -5.99 3.62 -11.18
N VAL A 30 -5.75 4.26 -10.04
CA VAL A 30 -6.41 5.52 -9.65
C VAL A 30 -5.38 6.63 -9.46
N SER A 31 -5.82 7.88 -9.62
CA SER A 31 -4.96 9.00 -9.27
C SER A 31 -4.74 9.08 -7.75
N GLN A 32 -3.58 9.59 -7.34
CA GLN A 32 -3.26 9.81 -5.93
C GLN A 32 -4.31 10.69 -5.24
N THR A 33 -4.77 11.76 -5.91
CA THR A 33 -5.85 12.63 -5.39
C THR A 33 -7.14 11.85 -5.16
N LYS A 34 -7.55 10.99 -6.11
CA LYS A 34 -8.76 10.17 -5.97
C LYS A 34 -8.63 9.20 -4.80
N LEU A 35 -7.48 8.53 -4.65
CA LEU A 35 -7.21 7.67 -3.51
C LEU A 35 -7.26 8.45 -2.20
N ASN A 36 -6.67 9.64 -2.14
CA ASN A 36 -6.68 10.48 -0.94
C ASN A 36 -8.10 10.91 -0.53
N LEU A 37 -8.94 11.28 -1.49
CA LEU A 37 -10.34 11.62 -1.23
C LEU A 37 -11.12 10.42 -0.68
N ILE A 38 -10.86 9.21 -1.20
CA ILE A 38 -11.47 7.97 -0.70
C ILE A 38 -10.99 7.68 0.74
N LEU A 39 -9.68 7.76 0.99
CA LEU A 39 -9.11 7.44 2.31
C LEU A 39 -9.51 8.44 3.40
N ASN A 40 -9.77 9.70 3.05
CA ASN A 40 -10.31 10.70 3.98
C ASN A 40 -11.84 10.67 4.09
N GLY A 41 -12.52 9.80 3.34
CA GLY A 41 -13.98 9.70 3.33
C GLY A 41 -14.70 10.86 2.64
N HIS A 42 -13.97 11.74 1.94
CA HIS A 42 -14.56 12.78 1.08
C HIS A 42 -15.16 12.21 -0.20
N ARG A 43 -14.80 10.97 -0.56
CA ARG A 43 -15.37 10.23 -1.68
C ARG A 43 -15.73 8.81 -1.26
N LYS A 44 -16.88 8.30 -1.73
CA LYS A 44 -17.26 6.91 -1.54
C LYS A 44 -16.29 5.99 -2.30
N ALA A 45 -15.79 4.96 -1.62
CA ALA A 45 -15.01 3.91 -2.26
C ALA A 45 -15.89 3.12 -3.27
N PRO A 46 -15.36 2.74 -4.45
CA PRO A 46 -16.07 1.85 -5.35
C PRO A 46 -16.28 0.47 -4.70
N SER A 47 -17.24 -0.31 -5.21
CA SER A 47 -17.42 -1.70 -4.78
C SER A 47 -16.15 -2.51 -5.05
N GLY A 48 -15.75 -3.36 -4.11
CA GLY A 48 -14.53 -4.18 -4.25
C GLY A 48 -13.22 -3.46 -3.93
N PHE A 49 -13.22 -2.13 -3.74
CA PHE A 49 -12.03 -1.34 -3.44
C PHE A 49 -11.22 -1.89 -2.26
N GLU A 50 -11.91 -2.36 -1.23
CA GLU A 50 -11.28 -2.88 -0.01
C GLU A 50 -10.45 -4.14 -0.29
N ALA A 51 -11.04 -5.07 -1.04
CA ALA A 51 -10.38 -6.30 -1.45
C ALA A 51 -9.21 -6.04 -2.40
N GLU A 52 -9.38 -5.12 -3.36
CA GLU A 52 -8.33 -4.72 -4.29
C GLU A 52 -7.18 -4.01 -3.58
N ALA A 53 -7.48 -3.07 -2.67
CA ALA A 53 -6.47 -2.36 -1.87
C ALA A 53 -5.71 -3.33 -0.95
N GLY A 54 -6.40 -4.30 -0.34
CA GLY A 54 -5.78 -5.37 0.44
C GLY A 54 -4.83 -6.21 -0.41
N ALA A 55 -5.31 -6.74 -1.53
CA ALA A 55 -4.51 -7.55 -2.43
C ALA A 55 -3.31 -6.78 -3.02
N ALA A 56 -3.48 -5.48 -3.30
CA ALA A 56 -2.40 -4.61 -3.74
C ALA A 56 -1.32 -4.45 -2.66
N LEU A 57 -1.71 -4.20 -1.41
CA LEU A 57 -0.78 -4.10 -0.29
C LEU A 57 -0.04 -5.42 -0.05
N ASP A 58 -0.73 -6.57 -0.13
CA ASP A 58 -0.10 -7.89 0.04
C ASP A 58 0.92 -8.21 -1.06
N ARG A 59 0.71 -7.71 -2.29
CA ARG A 59 1.69 -7.82 -3.38
C ARG A 59 2.90 -6.92 -3.13
N LEU A 60 2.69 -5.69 -2.69
CA LEU A 60 3.76 -4.74 -2.37
C LEU A 60 4.64 -5.24 -1.21
N GLU A 61 4.01 -5.78 -0.17
CA GLU A 61 4.70 -6.37 0.98
C GLU A 61 5.57 -7.56 0.57
N ARG A 62 5.05 -8.47 -0.27
CA ARG A 62 5.84 -9.58 -0.82
C ARG A 62 6.99 -9.11 -1.71
N ALA A 63 6.78 -8.08 -2.52
CA ALA A 63 7.82 -7.53 -3.38
C ALA A 63 8.96 -6.90 -2.54
N GLU A 64 8.62 -6.17 -1.48
CA GLU A 64 9.63 -5.59 -0.58
C GLU A 64 10.39 -6.69 0.18
N ALA A 65 9.69 -7.72 0.66
CA ALA A 65 10.33 -8.88 1.30
C ALA A 65 11.32 -9.58 0.35
N ALA A 66 10.91 -9.85 -0.89
CA ALA A 66 11.80 -10.44 -1.90
C ALA A 66 13.01 -9.55 -2.23
N ALA A 67 12.81 -8.22 -2.30
CA ALA A 67 13.90 -7.27 -2.52
C ALA A 67 14.86 -7.22 -1.33
N ALA A 68 14.35 -7.27 -0.10
CA ALA A 68 15.16 -7.33 1.11
C ALA A 68 15.98 -8.63 1.17
N GLU A 69 15.37 -9.78 0.85
CA GLU A 69 16.06 -11.07 0.75
C GLU A 69 17.17 -11.05 -0.30
N ALA A 70 16.90 -10.49 -1.49
CA ALA A 70 17.91 -10.37 -2.54
C ALA A 70 19.10 -9.51 -2.09
N ARG A 71 18.84 -8.37 -1.43
CA ARG A 71 19.90 -7.51 -0.86
C ARG A 71 20.71 -8.24 0.22
N ALA A 72 20.04 -9.01 1.09
CA ALA A 72 20.68 -9.78 2.15
C ALA A 72 21.60 -10.88 1.57
N ARG A 73 21.18 -11.56 0.50
CA ARG A 73 22.02 -12.55 -0.20
C ARG A 73 23.28 -11.91 -0.80
N VAL A 74 23.14 -10.78 -1.50
CA VAL A 74 24.28 -10.05 -2.09
C VAL A 74 25.29 -9.61 -1.02
N LEU A 75 24.83 -9.20 0.16
CA LEU A 75 25.71 -8.81 1.26
C LEU A 75 26.31 -10.02 2.00
N GLY A 76 25.56 -11.12 2.11
CA GLY A 76 25.99 -12.36 2.76
C GLY A 76 27.00 -13.17 1.95
N ASP A 77 26.99 -13.06 0.62
CA ASP A 77 28.01 -13.64 -0.27
C ASP A 77 29.29 -12.79 -0.37
N ALA A 78 29.27 -11.56 0.19
CA ALA A 78 30.40 -10.62 0.18
C ALA A 78 31.23 -10.62 1.48
N ALA A 79 30.97 -11.56 2.40
CA ALA A 79 31.65 -11.72 3.70
C ALA A 79 32.38 -13.07 3.78
#